data_AF-A0A7G7WB94-F1
#
_entry.id   AF-A0A7G7WB94-F1
#
_cell.length_a   1.000
_cell.length_b   1.000
_cell.length_c   1.000
_cell.angle_alpha   90.00
_cell.angle_beta   90.00
_cell.angle_gamma   90.00
#
_symmetry.space_group_name_H-M   'P 1'
#
loop_
_entity.id
_entity.type
_entity.pdbx_description
1 polymer ?
#
loop_
_entity_poly.entity_id
_entity_poly.type
_entity_poly.pdbx_seq_one_letter_code
_entity_poly.pdbx_strand_id
1 'polypeptide(L)'
;MENFLADINFENPLLLDDLIAWMDGGSVTLKLIDNNGSAFNVEFGQTMFLEKQPYGNTPGCFLLNGQEVPIRSDSESALLRALRNMQFKETLPADQQIATQNLIQESLDFVESEEYLRIAALMGRLPS
;
A
#
# COMPACT_ATOMS: atom_id res chain seq x y z
N MET A 1 18.31 10.74 -7.91
CA MET A 1 17.28 9.96 -7.17
C MET A 1 15.98 10.70 -7.41
N GLU A 2 15.07 10.13 -8.19
CA GLU A 2 13.72 10.67 -8.29
C GLU A 2 13.11 10.60 -6.89
N ASN A 3 12.63 11.74 -6.40
CA ASN A 3 12.01 11.81 -5.10
C ASN A 3 10.60 11.24 -5.24
N PHE A 4 10.48 9.94 -4.98
CA PHE A 4 9.30 9.08 -5.18
C PHE A 4 8.01 9.63 -4.57
N LEU A 5 8.14 10.56 -3.61
CA LEU A 5 7.07 11.18 -2.85
C LEU A 5 6.89 12.68 -3.14
N ALA A 6 7.65 13.26 -4.08
CA ALA A 6 7.75 14.71 -4.27
C ALA A 6 6.41 15.40 -4.57
N ASP A 7 5.48 14.68 -5.19
CA ASP A 7 4.20 15.23 -5.62
C ASP A 7 3.06 14.97 -4.62
N ILE A 8 3.35 14.41 -3.44
CA ILE A 8 2.35 14.07 -2.42
C ILE A 8 2.59 14.90 -1.16
N ASN A 9 1.57 15.63 -0.73
CA ASN A 9 1.61 16.41 0.50
C ASN A 9 1.16 15.58 1.72
N PHE A 10 2.09 15.33 2.66
CA PHE A 10 1.87 14.59 3.91
C PHE A 10 1.74 15.47 5.17
N GLU A 11 1.64 16.80 5.05
CA GLU A 11 1.63 17.72 6.22
C GLU A 11 0.43 17.51 7.17
N ASN A 12 -0.70 17.08 6.64
CA ASN A 12 -1.89 16.63 7.37
C ASN A 12 -2.24 15.18 6.98
N PRO A 13 -3.10 14.49 7.78
CA PRO A 13 -3.59 13.16 7.46
C PRO A 13 -4.13 13.03 6.03
N LEU A 14 -3.66 12.01 5.32
CA LEU A 14 -4.24 11.60 4.04
C LEU A 14 -5.71 11.22 4.23
N LEU A 15 -6.52 11.44 3.20
CA LEU A 15 -7.92 11.02 3.21
C LEU A 15 -8.09 9.76 2.37
N LEU A 16 -8.59 8.69 2.98
CA LEU A 16 -9.05 7.49 2.29
C LEU A 16 -10.40 7.78 1.63
N ASP A 17 -10.38 7.84 0.31
CA ASP A 17 -11.56 8.03 -0.53
C ASP A 17 -12.27 6.69 -0.78
N ASP A 18 -11.50 5.63 -1.04
CA ASP A 18 -12.03 4.31 -1.38
C ASP A 18 -11.00 3.20 -1.09
N LEU A 19 -11.48 1.98 -0.86
CA LEU A 19 -10.66 0.78 -0.72
C LEU A 19 -11.21 -0.31 -1.64
N ILE A 20 -10.34 -0.86 -2.48
CA ILE A 20 -10.65 -1.98 -3.35
C ILE A 20 -9.90 -3.21 -2.83
N ALA A 21 -10.64 -4.22 -2.39
CA ALA A 21 -10.10 -5.56 -2.11
C ALA A 21 -10.30 -6.43 -3.35
N TRP A 22 -9.20 -6.98 -3.88
CA TRP A 22 -9.20 -7.79 -5.09
C TRP A 22 -9.37 -9.27 -4.76
N MET A 23 -10.06 -10.01 -5.64
CA MET A 23 -10.22 -11.47 -5.54
C MET A 23 -9.08 -12.23 -6.24
N ASP A 24 -7.92 -11.59 -6.39
CA ASP A 24 -6.77 -12.08 -7.13
C ASP A 24 -5.78 -12.87 -6.27
N GLY A 25 -6.09 -13.10 -4.99
CA GLY A 25 -5.15 -13.63 -4.00
C GLY A 25 -4.85 -12.66 -2.86
N GLY A 26 -5.58 -11.55 -2.77
CA GLY A 26 -5.59 -10.65 -1.62
C GLY A 26 -4.93 -9.31 -1.87
N SER A 27 -4.84 -8.83 -3.11
CA SER A 27 -4.38 -7.47 -3.34
C SER A 27 -5.36 -6.45 -2.76
N VAL A 28 -4.87 -5.34 -2.25
CA VAL A 28 -5.67 -4.23 -1.72
C VAL A 28 -5.16 -2.92 -2.31
N THR A 29 -6.05 -2.14 -2.91
CA THR A 29 -5.75 -0.79 -3.40
C THR A 29 -6.47 0.25 -2.55
N LEU A 30 -5.72 1.19 -1.99
CA LEU A 30 -6.23 2.38 -1.31
C LEU A 30 -6.23 3.54 -2.31
N LYS A 31 -7.40 4.16 -2.50
CA LYS A 31 -7.50 5.45 -3.20
C LYS A 31 -7.46 6.56 -2.17
N LEU A 32 -6.46 7.42 -2.29
CA LEU A 32 -6.13 8.43 -1.31
C LEU A 32 -6.19 9.82 -1.94
N ILE A 33 -6.50 10.80 -1.11
CA ILE A 33 -6.46 12.22 -1.47
C ILE A 33 -5.46 12.88 -0.52
N ASP A 34 -4.49 13.58 -1.10
CA ASP A 34 -3.52 14.38 -0.36
C ASP A 34 -4.11 15.73 0.07
N ASN A 35 -3.32 16.52 0.78
CA ASN A 35 -3.79 17.81 1.31
C ASN A 35 -3.98 18.90 0.25
N ASN A 36 -3.43 18.70 -0.94
CA ASN A 36 -3.64 19.58 -2.09
C ASN A 36 -4.89 19.17 -2.89
N GLY A 37 -5.60 18.11 -2.47
CA GLY A 37 -6.73 17.53 -3.20
C GLY A 37 -6.31 16.61 -4.35
N SER A 38 -5.02 16.25 -4.43
CA SER A 38 -4.49 15.37 -5.46
C SER A 38 -4.79 13.92 -5.12
N ALA A 39 -5.40 13.20 -6.06
CA ALA A 39 -5.68 11.79 -5.90
C ALA A 39 -4.45 10.94 -6.25
N PHE A 40 -4.19 9.91 -5.46
CA PHE A 40 -3.15 8.92 -5.70
C PHE A 40 -3.56 7.56 -5.14
N ASN A 41 -2.89 6.50 -5.60
CA ASN A 41 -3.20 5.14 -5.21
C ASN A 41 -2.01 4.50 -4.50
N VAL A 42 -2.29 3.75 -3.44
CA VAL A 42 -1.35 2.83 -2.81
C VAL A 42 -1.87 1.42 -2.99
N GLU A 43 -1.03 0.50 -3.41
CA GLU A 43 -1.41 -0.90 -3.60
C GLU A 43 -0.52 -1.85 -2.81
N PHE A 44 -1.17 -2.78 -2.12
CA PHE A 44 -0.56 -3.95 -1.51
C PHE A 44 -0.87 -5.14 -2.40
N GLY A 45 0.16 -5.74 -3.01
CA GLY A 45 -0.01 -6.86 -3.93
C GLY A 45 -0.31 -8.17 -3.22
N GLN A 46 -1.04 -9.05 -3.90
CA GLN A 46 -1.46 -10.37 -3.39
C GLN A 46 -0.32 -11.18 -2.76
N THR A 47 -0.64 -11.89 -1.69
CA THR A 47 0.33 -12.67 -0.91
C THR A 47 0.05 -14.17 -0.93
N MET A 48 -1.13 -14.60 -1.42
CA MET A 48 -1.52 -16.01 -1.42
C MET A 48 -0.95 -16.80 -2.61
N PHE A 49 -0.98 -16.23 -3.82
CA PHE A 49 -0.47 -16.91 -5.02
C PHE A 49 0.83 -16.25 -5.47
N LEU A 50 1.96 -16.90 -5.17
CA LEU A 50 3.30 -16.38 -5.48
C LEU A 50 3.75 -16.69 -6.92
N GLU A 51 2.81 -16.85 -7.85
CA GLU A 51 3.08 -17.08 -9.26
C GLU A 51 3.09 -15.76 -10.03
N LYS A 52 4.17 -15.52 -10.78
CA LYS A 52 4.25 -14.36 -11.66
C LYS A 52 3.25 -14.50 -12.80
N GLN A 53 2.28 -13.61 -12.86
CA GLN A 53 1.34 -13.53 -13.96
C GLN A 53 1.89 -12.60 -15.06
N PRO A 54 1.68 -12.89 -16.35
CA PRO A 54 2.26 -12.10 -17.46
C PRO A 54 1.85 -10.63 -17.48
N TYR A 55 0.68 -10.30 -16.90
CA TYR A 55 0.08 -8.96 -16.91
C TYR A 55 -0.33 -8.49 -15.51
N GLY A 56 0.08 -9.22 -14.47
CA GLY A 56 -0.23 -8.90 -13.08
C GLY A 56 0.95 -8.27 -12.37
N ASN A 57 0.65 -7.55 -11.29
CA ASN A 57 1.70 -7.05 -10.40
C ASN A 57 2.47 -8.21 -9.77
N THR A 58 3.73 -7.94 -9.41
CA THR A 58 4.57 -8.96 -8.78
C THR A 58 4.00 -9.29 -7.39
N PRO A 59 3.80 -10.57 -7.02
CA PRO A 59 3.26 -10.92 -5.71
C PRO A 59 4.01 -10.27 -4.54
N GLY A 60 3.22 -9.83 -3.56
CA GLY A 60 3.68 -9.11 -2.38
C GLY A 60 4.32 -7.75 -2.67
N CYS A 61 4.08 -7.14 -3.83
CA CYS A 61 4.56 -5.79 -4.14
C CYS A 61 3.94 -4.73 -3.23
N PHE A 62 4.64 -3.61 -3.06
CA PHE A 62 4.08 -2.41 -2.45
C PHE A 62 4.24 -1.25 -3.42
N LEU A 63 3.12 -0.75 -3.95
CA LEU A 63 3.13 0.20 -5.06
C LEU A 63 2.55 1.56 -4.66
N LEU A 64 3.09 2.61 -5.27
CA LEU A 64 2.51 3.95 -5.29
C LEU A 64 2.26 4.33 -6.75
N ASN A 65 1.01 4.62 -7.10
CA ASN A 65 0.60 4.93 -8.48
C ASN A 65 1.09 3.90 -9.52
N GLY A 66 1.14 2.62 -9.12
CA GLY A 66 1.61 1.52 -9.96
C GLY A 66 3.14 1.37 -10.05
N GLN A 67 3.91 2.23 -9.37
CA GLN A 67 5.36 2.11 -9.28
C GLN A 67 5.76 1.44 -7.96
N GLU A 68 6.70 0.49 -8.00
CA GLU A 68 7.19 -0.19 -6.79
C GLU A 68 7.90 0.80 -5.86
N VAL A 69 7.43 0.85 -4.61
CA VAL A 69 8.08 1.57 -3.52
C VAL A 69 9.39 0.85 -3.20
N PRO A 70 10.55 1.54 -3.16
CA PRO A 70 11.81 0.89 -2.84
C PRO A 70 11.80 0.25 -1.45
N ILE A 71 12.13 -1.04 -1.39
CA ILE A 71 12.07 -1.85 -0.16
C ILE A 71 13.04 -1.31 0.90
N ARG A 72 12.56 -1.15 2.14
CA ARG A 72 13.34 -0.65 3.29
C ARG A 72 14.02 0.69 3.02
N SER A 73 13.34 1.55 2.27
CA SER A 73 13.79 2.91 2.00
C SER A 73 13.14 3.95 2.91
N ASP A 74 13.69 5.16 2.90
CA ASP A 74 13.07 6.31 3.56
C ASP A 74 11.67 6.60 3.00
N SER A 75 11.47 6.40 1.68
CA SER A 75 10.16 6.58 1.03
C SER A 75 9.13 5.55 1.51
N GLU A 76 9.52 4.28 1.66
CA GLU A 76 8.67 3.23 2.26
C GLU A 76 8.24 3.64 3.67
N SER A 77 9.21 4.01 4.50
CA SER A 77 8.97 4.39 5.90
C SER A 77 8.07 5.62 6.03
N ALA A 78 8.27 6.62 5.17
CA ALA A 78 7.44 7.83 5.15
C ALA A 78 6.00 7.53 4.72
N LEU A 79 5.83 6.72 3.67
CA LEU A 79 4.51 6.33 3.17
C LEU A 79 3.74 5.49 4.20
N LEU A 80 4.36 4.47 4.79
CA LEU A 80 3.74 3.66 5.85
C LEU A 80 3.28 4.52 7.03
N ARG A 81 4.11 5.47 7.48
CA ARG A 81 3.74 6.40 8.56
C ARG A 81 2.55 7.27 8.19
N ALA A 82 2.48 7.75 6.95
CA ALA A 82 1.35 8.55 6.50
C ALA A 82 0.05 7.73 6.47
N LEU A 83 0.12 6.49 5.95
CA LEU A 83 -1.02 5.57 5.90
C LEU A 83 -1.54 5.19 7.29
N ARG A 84 -0.67 5.02 8.28
CA ARG A 84 -1.07 4.76 9.68
C ARG A 84 -1.87 5.90 10.31
N ASN A 85 -1.66 7.13 9.83
CA ASN A 85 -2.33 8.32 10.36
C ASN A 85 -3.47 8.82 9.47
N MET A 86 -3.81 8.10 8.39
CA MET A 86 -4.84 8.53 7.46
C MET A 86 -6.24 8.53 8.10
N GLN A 87 -7.15 9.28 7.50
CA GLN A 87 -8.53 9.42 7.93
C GLN A 87 -9.48 8.99 6.82
N PHE A 88 -10.69 8.59 7.17
CA PHE A 88 -11.73 8.31 6.19
C PHE A 88 -12.29 9.63 5.66
N LYS A 89 -12.38 9.78 4.34
CA LYS A 89 -13.01 10.96 3.72
C LYS A 89 -14.51 11.03 4.06
N GLU A 90 -15.18 9.89 4.01
CA GLU A 90 -16.60 9.75 4.35
C GLU A 90 -16.77 8.99 5.67
N THR A 91 -17.87 9.28 6.37
CA THR A 91 -18.20 8.53 7.59
C THR A 91 -18.83 7.19 7.20
N LEU A 92 -18.10 6.11 7.43
CA LEU A 92 -18.60 4.74 7.28
C LEU A 92 -19.36 4.30 8.54
N PRO A 93 -20.29 3.33 8.42
CA PRO A 93 -20.78 2.58 9.58
C PRO A 93 -19.62 2.02 10.41
N ALA A 94 -19.76 2.01 11.74
CA ALA A 94 -18.66 1.68 12.65
C ALA A 94 -18.08 0.26 12.41
N ASP A 95 -18.93 -0.71 12.10
CA ASP A 95 -18.53 -2.07 11.75
C ASP A 95 -17.71 -2.13 10.45
N GLN A 96 -18.13 -1.39 9.43
CA GLN A 96 -17.40 -1.27 8.16
C GLN A 96 -16.07 -0.53 8.35
N GLN A 97 -16.06 0.51 9.20
CA GLN A 97 -14.85 1.26 9.51
C GLN A 97 -13.82 0.37 10.22
N ILE A 98 -14.23 -0.42 11.21
CA ILE A 98 -13.35 -1.36 11.92
C ILE A 98 -12.81 -2.43 10.95
N ALA A 99 -13.68 -3.03 10.14
CA ALA A 99 -13.25 -4.04 9.17
C ALA A 99 -12.24 -3.48 8.16
N THR A 100 -12.48 -2.26 7.66
CA THR A 100 -11.59 -1.56 6.74
C THR A 100 -10.24 -1.25 7.41
N GLN A 101 -10.25 -0.71 8.63
CA GLN A 101 -9.04 -0.44 9.41
C GLN A 101 -8.21 -1.71 9.63
N ASN A 102 -8.86 -2.83 9.97
CA ASN A 102 -8.17 -4.10 10.18
C ASN A 102 -7.48 -4.59 8.89
N LEU A 103 -8.15 -4.52 7.75
CA LEU A 103 -7.58 -4.93 6.46
C LEU A 103 -6.35 -4.08 6.07
N ILE A 104 -6.45 -2.77 6.28
CA ILE A 104 -5.32 -1.85 6.05
C ILE A 104 -4.18 -2.18 7.00
N GLN A 105 -4.48 -2.37 8.28
CA GLN A 105 -3.47 -2.67 9.30
C GLN A 105 -2.72 -3.97 8.99
N GLU A 106 -3.44 -5.03 8.60
CA GLU A 106 -2.84 -6.29 8.15
C GLU A 106 -1.90 -6.09 6.96
N SER A 107 -2.30 -5.24 6.00
CA SER A 107 -1.50 -4.93 4.82
C SER A 107 -0.22 -4.15 5.16
N LEU A 108 -0.31 -3.18 6.07
CA LEU A 108 0.83 -2.42 6.57
C LEU A 108 1.81 -3.31 7.35
N ASP A 109 1.28 -4.16 8.24
CA ASP A 109 2.07 -5.07 9.06
C ASP A 109 2.77 -6.13 8.21
N PHE A 110 2.14 -6.57 7.11
CA PHE A 110 2.79 -7.42 6.12
C PHE A 110 4.03 -6.72 5.52
N VAL A 111 3.92 -5.48 5.02
CA VAL A 111 5.06 -4.76 4.41
C VAL A 111 6.21 -4.58 5.40
N GLU A 112 5.91 -4.37 6.68
CA GLU A 112 6.93 -4.24 7.74
C GLU A 112 7.54 -5.59 8.17
N SER A 113 6.93 -6.72 7.82
CA SER A 113 7.36 -8.04 8.27
C SER A 113 8.60 -8.59 7.54
N GLU A 114 9.25 -9.60 8.15
CA GLU A 114 10.27 -10.43 7.50
C GLU A 114 9.72 -11.24 6.33
N GLU A 115 8.43 -11.56 6.36
CA GLU A 115 7.76 -12.32 5.29
C GLU A 115 7.71 -11.51 3.99
N TYR A 116 7.53 -10.19 4.07
CA TYR A 116 7.63 -9.30 2.90
C TYR A 116 9.02 -9.36 2.27
N LEU A 117 10.09 -9.37 3.07
CA LEU A 117 11.47 -9.49 2.57
C LEU A 117 11.70 -10.87 1.93
N ARG A 118 11.20 -11.93 2.55
CA ARG A 118 11.27 -13.29 2.02
C ARG A 118 10.58 -13.40 0.65
N ILE A 119 9.36 -12.88 0.53
CA ILE A 119 8.61 -12.87 -0.72
C ILE A 119 9.28 -11.98 -1.76
N ALA A 120 9.78 -10.81 -1.36
CA ALA A 120 10.52 -9.92 -2.26
C ALA A 120 11.76 -10.60 -2.85
N ALA A 121 12.55 -11.30 -2.04
CA ALA A 121 13.70 -12.07 -2.52
C ALA A 121 13.27 -13.21 -3.46
N LEU A 122 12.24 -13.99 -3.09
CA LEU A 122 11.70 -15.07 -3.92
C LEU A 122 11.21 -14.57 -5.28
N MET A 123 10.63 -13.36 -5.32
CA MET A 123 10.13 -12.73 -6.53
C MET A 123 11.21 -11.96 -7.30
N GLY A 124 12.45 -11.90 -6.80
CA GLY A 124 13.57 -11.19 -7.42
C GLY A 124 13.49 -9.65 -7.31
N ARG A 125 12.71 -9.14 -6.34
CA ARG A 125 12.63 -7.71 -6.00
C ARG A 125 13.71 -7.27 -5.00
N LEU A 126 14.35 -8.22 -4.32
CA LEU A 126 15.48 -8.01 -3.43
C LEU A 126 16.58 -9.02 -3.78
N PRO A 127 17.87 -8.65 -3.77
CA PRO A 127 18.95 -9.63 -3.85
C PRO A 127 18.87 -10.59 -2.66
N SER A 128 18.98 -11.89 -2.95
CA SER A 128 19.01 -13.00 -1.98
C SER A 128 20.38 -13.22 -1.37
#